data_AF-A0A1M6HWC2-F1
#
_entry.id   AF-A0A1M6HWC2-F1
#
_cell.length_a   1.000
_cell.length_b   1.000
_cell.length_c   1.000
_cell.angle_alpha   90.00
_cell.angle_beta   90.00
_cell.angle_gamma   90.00
#
_symmetry.space_group_name_H-M   'P 1'
#
loop_
_entity.id
_entity.type
_entity.pdbx_description
1 polymer ?
#
loop_
_entity_poly.entity_id
_entity_poly.type
_entity_poly.pdbx_seq_one_letter_code
_entity_poly.pdbx_strand_id
1 'polypeptide(L)'
;MELETIEQFRNLVLKLGLPRTDMVLFGIVCPYCGKNDRIRSLEPPEELNEEDLGRINMDLYRRIWGELQPKDVLAVCKFCHNIMQLQGEAKKAIPLYEW
;
A
#
# COMPACT_ATOMS: atom_id res chain seq x y z
N MET A 1 9.48 -8.08 -8.61
CA MET A 1 8.15 -8.64 -8.29
C MET A 1 7.29 -8.49 -9.52
N GLU A 2 6.45 -9.47 -9.80
CA GLU A 2 5.62 -9.49 -11.00
C GLU A 2 4.50 -8.45 -10.91
N LEU A 3 4.22 -7.78 -12.04
CA LEU A 3 3.18 -6.75 -12.14
C LEU A 3 1.82 -7.29 -11.67
N GLU A 4 1.52 -8.55 -12.00
CA GLU A 4 0.29 -9.24 -11.62
C GLU A 4 0.09 -9.31 -10.09
N THR A 5 1.14 -9.59 -9.32
CA THR A 5 1.07 -9.61 -7.85
C THR A 5 0.72 -8.24 -7.29
N ILE A 6 1.29 -7.17 -7.85
CA ILE A 6 1.03 -5.80 -7.39
C ILE A 6 -0.39 -5.36 -7.76
N GLU A 7 -0.86 -5.72 -8.94
CA GLU A 7 -2.24 -5.48 -9.36
C GLU A 7 -3.24 -6.24 -8.47
N GLN A 8 -2.95 -7.52 -8.18
CA GLN A 8 -3.74 -8.32 -7.24
C GLN A 8 -3.80 -7.64 -5.86
N PHE A 9 -2.67 -7.14 -5.37
CA PHE A 9 -2.59 -6.47 -4.08
C PHE A 9 -3.35 -5.15 -4.06
N ARG A 10 -3.21 -4.34 -5.11
CA ARG A 10 -3.99 -3.12 -5.30
C ARG A 10 -5.50 -3.39 -5.29
N ASN A 11 -5.94 -4.40 -6.02
CA ASN A 11 -7.35 -4.78 -6.05
C ASN A 11 -7.84 -5.27 -4.69
N LEU A 12 -7.00 -6.02 -3.96
CA LEU A 12 -7.31 -6.46 -2.60
C LEU A 12 -7.47 -5.29 -1.64
N VAL A 13 -6.49 -4.37 -1.60
CA VAL A 13 -6.52 -3.14 -0.78
C VAL A 13 -7.79 -2.34 -1.05
N LEU A 14 -8.14 -2.14 -2.32
CA LEU A 14 -9.35 -1.42 -2.70
C LEU A 14 -10.64 -2.14 -2.28
N LYS A 15 -10.71 -3.45 -2.52
CA LYS A 15 -11.86 -4.28 -2.15
C LYS A 15 -12.10 -4.26 -0.64
N LEU A 16 -11.03 -4.28 0.15
CA LEU A 16 -11.09 -4.26 1.62
C LEU A 16 -11.25 -2.84 2.20
N GLY A 17 -11.24 -1.80 1.36
CA GLY A 17 -11.35 -0.41 1.80
C GLY A 17 -10.15 0.06 2.62
N LEU A 18 -8.96 -0.47 2.35
CA LEU A 18 -7.72 -0.11 3.05
C LEU A 18 -7.05 1.12 2.40
N PRO A 19 -6.30 1.93 3.18
CA PRO A 19 -6.16 1.86 4.63
C PRO A 19 -7.40 2.37 5.37
N ARG A 20 -7.64 1.80 6.55
CA ARG A 20 -8.72 2.24 7.47
C ARG A 20 -8.36 3.54 8.17
N THR A 21 -7.07 3.75 8.40
CA THR A 21 -6.54 4.94 9.05
C THR A 21 -6.54 6.11 8.07
N ASP A 22 -7.24 7.19 8.41
CA ASP A 22 -7.25 8.42 7.61
C ASP A 22 -6.09 9.36 7.96
N MET A 23 -4.88 8.80 8.09
CA MET A 23 -3.66 9.59 8.27
C MET A 23 -3.06 9.87 6.89
N VAL A 24 -3.14 11.13 6.48
CA VAL A 24 -2.54 11.61 5.23
C VAL A 24 -1.10 12.03 5.49
N LEU A 25 -0.22 11.60 4.59
CA LEU A 25 1.17 12.02 4.56
C LEU A 25 1.31 13.25 3.65
N PHE A 26 1.70 14.37 4.24
CA PHE A 26 1.91 15.64 3.54
C PHE A 26 3.28 15.72 2.87
N GLY A 27 3.35 16.43 1.74
CA GLY A 27 4.61 16.67 1.02
C GLY A 27 5.14 15.47 0.24
N ILE A 28 4.44 14.33 0.25
CA ILE A 28 4.80 13.15 -0.53
C ILE A 28 4.13 13.20 -1.90
N VAL A 29 4.94 13.09 -2.95
CA VAL A 29 4.49 13.03 -4.36
C VAL A 29 4.36 11.58 -4.79
N CYS A 30 3.20 11.22 -5.37
CA CYS A 30 2.99 9.91 -5.95
C CYS A 30 3.92 9.70 -7.17
N PRO A 31 4.75 8.63 -7.20
CA PRO A 31 5.65 8.38 -8.32
C PRO A 31 4.91 7.97 -9.60
N TYR A 32 3.65 7.56 -9.51
CA TYR A 32 2.87 7.10 -10.67
C TYR A 32 2.03 8.19 -11.33
N CYS A 33 1.44 9.10 -10.55
CA CYS A 33 0.52 10.12 -11.09
C CYS A 33 0.96 11.56 -10.86
N GLY A 34 2.09 11.77 -10.16
CA GLY A 34 2.63 13.10 -9.86
C GLY A 34 1.82 13.94 -8.87
N LYS A 35 0.68 13.44 -8.37
CA LYS A 35 -0.14 14.14 -7.37
C LYS A 35 0.41 13.96 -5.95
N ASN A 36 0.20 14.96 -5.09
CA ASN A 36 0.67 14.99 -3.71
C ASN A 36 -0.50 15.04 -2.70
N ASP A 37 -0.15 15.06 -1.40
CA ASP A 37 -1.03 15.37 -0.26
C ASP A 37 -2.28 14.49 -0.09
N ARG A 38 -2.32 13.32 -0.74
CA ARG A 38 -3.31 12.25 -0.50
C ARG A 38 -2.69 10.87 -0.58
N ILE A 39 -1.52 10.73 0.00
CA ILE A 39 -0.84 9.46 0.21
C ILE A 39 -1.16 8.99 1.63
N ARG A 40 -1.58 7.74 1.79
CA ARG A 40 -1.91 7.15 3.09
C ARG A 40 -1.08 5.89 3.32
N SER A 41 -0.52 5.74 4.51
CA SER A 41 0.16 4.50 4.90
C SER A 41 -0.83 3.35 4.92
N LEU A 42 -0.43 2.20 4.39
CA LEU A 42 -1.14 0.94 4.57
C LEU A 42 -0.78 0.34 5.92
N GLU A 43 -1.79 -0.18 6.63
CA GLU A 43 -1.56 -0.90 7.87
C GLU A 43 -0.77 -2.19 7.60
N PRO A 44 0.27 -2.48 8.39
CA PRO A 44 0.93 -3.78 8.33
C PRO A 44 -0.04 -4.88 8.78
N PRO A 45 0.19 -6.16 8.38
CA PRO A 45 -0.75 -7.23 8.64
C PRO A 45 -1.06 -7.47 10.12
N GLU A 46 -0.15 -7.09 11.02
CA GLU A 46 -0.29 -7.19 12.47
C GLU A 46 -1.28 -6.16 13.05
N GLU A 47 -1.55 -5.06 12.35
CA GLU A 47 -2.51 -4.02 12.74
C GLU A 47 -3.93 -4.28 12.20
N LEU A 48 -4.11 -5.32 11.38
CA LEU A 48 -5.38 -5.65 10.74
C LEU A 48 -6.12 -6.77 11.48
N ASN A 49 -7.44 -6.62 11.65
CA ASN A 49 -8.29 -7.64 12.26
C ASN A 49 -8.75 -8.69 11.22
N GLU A 50 -8.44 -9.96 11.48
CA GLU A 50 -8.83 -11.09 10.63
C GLU A 50 -10.34 -11.35 10.60
N GLU A 51 -11.05 -11.07 11.68
CA GLU A 51 -12.51 -11.23 11.74
C GLU A 51 -13.22 -10.30 10.76
N ASP A 52 -12.73 -9.06 10.62
CA ASP A 52 -13.35 -8.07 9.74
C ASP A 52 -13.03 -8.29 8.26
N LEU A 53 -11.83 -8.79 7.97
CA LEU A 53 -11.34 -8.94 6.59
C LEU A 53 -11.59 -10.33 6.04
N GLY A 54 -11.81 -11.32 6.91
CA GLY A 54 -11.95 -12.72 6.58
C GLY A 54 -10.61 -13.39 6.30
N ARG A 55 -10.46 -14.64 6.77
CA ARG A 55 -9.22 -15.42 6.72
C ARG A 55 -8.57 -15.47 5.33
N ILE A 56 -9.35 -15.73 4.27
CA ILE A 56 -8.83 -15.83 2.89
C ILE A 56 -8.17 -14.52 2.45
N ASN A 57 -8.80 -13.37 2.72
CA ASN A 57 -8.24 -12.08 2.31
C ASN A 57 -7.02 -11.71 3.17
N MET A 58 -7.04 -12.05 4.46
CA MET A 58 -5.88 -11.85 5.35
C MET A 58 -4.68 -12.68 4.96
N ASP A 59 -4.88 -13.96 4.60
CA ASP A 59 -3.80 -14.83 4.16
C ASP A 59 -3.19 -14.31 2.86
N LEU A 60 -4.01 -13.84 1.92
CA LEU A 60 -3.54 -13.20 0.69
C LEU A 60 -2.79 -11.90 0.97
N TYR A 61 -3.30 -11.06 1.88
CA TYR A 61 -2.67 -9.80 2.27
C TYR A 61 -1.29 -10.06 2.90
N ARG A 62 -1.21 -10.96 3.89
CA ARG A 62 0.05 -11.36 4.56
C ARG A 62 1.05 -11.93 3.55
N ARG A 63 0.61 -12.79 2.63
CA ARG A 63 1.47 -13.37 1.60
C ARG A 63 2.12 -12.29 0.75
N ILE A 64 1.31 -11.41 0.15
CA ILE A 64 1.84 -10.39 -0.77
C ILE A 64 2.66 -9.34 0.00
N TRP A 65 2.23 -8.96 1.21
CA TRP A 65 3.02 -8.08 2.08
C TRP A 65 4.40 -8.67 2.39
N GLY A 66 4.47 -9.98 2.67
CA GLY A 66 5.72 -10.70 2.90
C GLY A 66 6.59 -10.80 1.64
N GLU A 67 5.99 -10.99 0.46
CA GLU A 67 6.71 -10.97 -0.83
C GLU A 67 7.28 -9.58 -1.17
N LEU A 68 6.56 -8.53 -0.80
CA LEU A 68 6.96 -7.13 -0.99
C LEU A 68 8.18 -6.75 -0.17
N GLN A 69 8.39 -7.40 0.98
CA GLN A 69 9.46 -7.09 1.96
C GLN A 69 9.68 -5.58 2.11
N PRO A 70 8.64 -4.81 2.49
CA PRO A 70 8.79 -3.37 2.60
C PRO A 70 9.88 -3.03 3.61
N LYS A 71 10.87 -2.23 3.18
CA LYS A 71 11.97 -1.78 4.05
C LYS A 71 11.49 -0.83 5.14
N ASP A 72 10.45 -0.06 4.83
CA ASP A 72 9.81 0.91 5.72
C ASP A 72 8.29 0.71 5.62
N VAL A 73 7.57 1.64 4.99
CA VAL A 73 6.11 1.69 4.99
C VAL A 73 5.58 1.57 3.57
N LEU A 74 4.57 0.72 3.36
CA LEU A 74 3.77 0.73 2.14
C LEU A 74 2.70 1.82 2.24
N ALA A 75 2.43 2.48 1.13
CA ALA A 75 1.43 3.53 1.07
C ALA A 75 0.63 3.45 -0.23
N VAL A 76 -0.59 3.98 -0.19
CA VAL A 76 -1.49 4.04 -1.35
C VAL A 76 -1.81 5.48 -1.70
N CYS A 77 -1.87 5.78 -3.00
CA CYS A 77 -2.36 7.07 -3.50
C CYS A 77 -3.89 7.06 -3.58
N LYS A 78 -4.59 8.03 -2.99
CA LYS A 78 -6.05 8.14 -3.11
C LYS A 78 -6.53 8.54 -4.52
N PHE A 79 -5.63 9.00 -5.40
CA PHE A 79 -5.99 9.40 -6.76
C PHE A 79 -5.92 8.26 -7.76
N CYS A 80 -4.78 7.57 -7.84
CA CYS A 80 -4.57 6.48 -8.79
C CYS A 80 -4.68 5.09 -8.16
N HIS A 81 -4.78 5.01 -6.83
CA HIS A 81 -4.84 3.76 -6.06
C HIS A 81 -3.62 2.85 -6.22
N ASN A 82 -2.52 3.34 -6.80
CA ASN A 82 -1.29 2.57 -6.85
C ASN A 82 -0.62 2.53 -5.48
N ILE A 83 -0.02 1.38 -5.21
CA ILE A 83 0.75 1.11 -4.01
C ILE A 83 2.21 1.46 -4.29
N MET A 84 2.83 2.15 -3.35
CA MET A 84 4.22 2.58 -3.38
C MET A 84 4.88 2.26 -2.05
N GLN A 85 6.20 2.24 -2.05
CA GLN A 85 6.96 2.18 -0.81
C GLN A 85 7.43 3.59 -0.45
N LEU A 86 7.45 3.90 0.85
CA LEU A 86 8.10 5.09 1.36
C LEU A 86 9.52 4.71 1.78
N GLN A 87 10.50 5.56 1.52
CA GLN A 87 11.90 5.28 1.85
C GLN A 87 12.52 6.43 2.64
N GLY A 88 13.17 6.08 3.75
CA GLY A 88 14.00 6.97 4.56
C GLY A 88 13.23 7.99 5.40
N GLU A 89 13.96 8.79 6.17
CA GLU A 89 13.39 9.77 7.12
C GLU A 89 12.51 10.82 6.44
N ALA A 90 12.86 11.21 5.21
CA ALA A 90 12.10 12.16 4.40
C ALA A 90 10.82 11.57 3.77
N LYS A 91 10.55 10.26 3.96
CA LYS A 91 9.39 9.53 3.41
C LYS A 91 9.21 9.75 1.90
N LYS A 92 10.28 9.63 1.13
CA LYS A 92 10.20 9.70 -0.33
C LYS A 92 9.42 8.49 -0.85
N ALA A 93 8.38 8.70 -1.64
CA ALA A 93 7.68 7.61 -2.29
C ALA A 93 8.47 7.10 -3.50
N ILE A 94 8.64 5.77 -3.56
CA ILE A 94 9.29 5.05 -4.64
C ILE A 94 8.32 4.02 -5.24
N PRO A 95 8.36 3.80 -6.56
CA PRO A 95 7.50 2.81 -7.20
C PRO A 95 7.87 1.38 -6.76
N LEU A 96 6.88 0.49 -6.72
CA LEU A 96 7.07 -0.95 -6.53
C LEU A 96 7.35 -1.67 -7.86
N TYR A 97 7.07 -1.01 -8.98
CA TYR A 97 7.27 -1.48 -10.34
C TYR A 97 7.45 -0.31 -11.31
N GLU A 98 8.20 -0.54 -12.38
CA GLU A 98 8.33 0.39 -13.50
C GLU A 98 7.35 -0.03 -14.61
N TRP A 99 6.80 0.96 -15.32
CA TRP A 99 5.91 0.77 -16.48
C TRP A 99 6.71 0.64 -17.76
#